data_AF-A0AAD8K408-F1
#
_entry.id   AF-A0AAD8K408-F1
#
_cell.length_a   1.000
_cell.length_b   1.000
_cell.length_c   1.000
_cell.angle_alpha   90.00
_cell.angle_beta   90.00
_cell.angle_gamma   90.00
#
_symmetry.space_group_name_H-M   'P 1'
#
loop_
_entity.id
_entity.type
_entity.pdbx_description
1 polymer ?
#
loop_
_entity_poly.entity_id
_entity_poly.type
_entity_poly.pdbx_seq_one_letter_code
_entity_poly.pdbx_strand_id
1 'polypeptide(L)'
;MEGGQYKFGPHMIDQRDVFYTTELSYAFVNLRPVLPADCGVAAACHGGIADCGQGHREVKRFVDLTNEETIDLWISVKKIAKQLENYHKASSLTFTIQIDEKEKELKKKLDLDKERKDRNMEERAQEAAEYRKLSF
;
A
#
# COMPACT_ATOMS: atom_id res chain seq x y z
N MET A 1 -7.87 2.40 -19.40
CA MET A 1 -8.07 1.50 -18.24
C MET A 1 -9.28 2.02 -17.50
N GLU A 2 -10.44 1.38 -17.67
CA GLU A 2 -11.67 1.74 -16.97
C GLU A 2 -11.45 1.57 -15.45
N GLY A 3 -11.89 2.56 -14.68
CA GLY A 3 -11.49 2.77 -13.29
C GLY A 3 -11.92 1.64 -12.36
N GLY A 4 -10.99 0.72 -12.07
CA GLY A 4 -11.16 -0.25 -11.00
C GLY A 4 -11.36 0.47 -9.66
N GLN A 5 -12.36 0.06 -8.90
CA GLN A 5 -12.64 0.61 -7.57
C GLN A 5 -11.66 0.00 -6.56
N TYR A 6 -10.71 0.79 -6.05
CA TYR A 6 -9.73 0.34 -5.05
C TYR A 6 -10.24 0.63 -3.63
N LYS A 7 -10.25 -0.39 -2.76
CA LYS A 7 -10.75 -0.31 -1.38
C LYS A 7 -9.73 -0.83 -0.39
N PHE A 8 -9.35 -0.02 0.58
CA PHE A 8 -8.51 -0.40 1.69
C PHE A 8 -9.29 -0.28 3.01
N GLY A 9 -9.82 -1.40 3.49
CA GLY A 9 -10.76 -1.41 4.60
C GLY A 9 -11.97 -0.51 4.31
N PRO A 10 -12.36 0.39 5.25
CA PRO A 10 -13.47 1.30 5.03
C PRO A 10 -13.15 2.46 4.07
N HIS A 11 -11.93 2.55 3.55
CA HIS A 11 -11.46 3.69 2.76
C HIS A 11 -11.40 3.39 1.26
N MET A 12 -11.81 4.37 0.47
CA MET A 12 -11.66 4.38 -0.98
C MET A 12 -10.30 4.95 -1.37
N ILE A 13 -9.57 4.27 -2.24
CA ILE A 13 -8.29 4.74 -2.75
C ILE A 13 -8.48 5.33 -4.15
N ASP A 14 -8.00 6.56 -4.36
CA ASP A 14 -8.03 7.21 -5.68
C ASP A 14 -7.06 6.47 -6.61
N GLN A 15 -7.48 6.21 -7.85
CA GLN A 15 -6.63 5.56 -8.85
C GLN A 15 -5.29 6.30 -9.06
N ARG A 16 -5.28 7.62 -8.88
CA ARG A 16 -4.07 8.44 -8.95
C ARG A 16 -3.08 8.15 -7.82
N ASP A 17 -3.51 7.59 -6.71
CA ASP A 17 -2.63 7.17 -5.62
C ASP A 17 -2.05 5.76 -5.85
N VAL A 18 -2.63 4.96 -6.76
CA VAL A 18 -2.23 3.56 -7.05
C VAL A 18 -1.14 3.50 -8.12
N PHE A 19 0.04 2.99 -7.78
CA PHE A 19 1.20 2.97 -8.69
C PHE A 19 1.58 1.58 -9.22
N TYR A 20 1.01 0.51 -8.66
CA TYR A 20 1.25 -0.87 -9.09
C TYR A 20 -0.03 -1.71 -8.89
N THR A 21 -0.35 -2.57 -9.84
CA THR A 21 -1.53 -3.44 -9.80
C THR A 21 -1.23 -4.77 -10.51
N THR A 22 -1.71 -5.88 -9.95
CA THR A 22 -1.82 -7.21 -10.57
C THR A 22 -3.29 -7.62 -10.62
N GLU A 23 -3.58 -8.87 -10.97
CA GLU A 23 -4.93 -9.43 -10.86
C GLU A 23 -5.37 -9.64 -9.39
N LEU A 24 -4.41 -9.76 -8.48
CA LEU A 24 -4.63 -10.14 -7.08
C LEU A 24 -4.20 -9.09 -6.03
N SER A 25 -3.38 -8.11 -6.40
CA SER A 25 -2.82 -7.13 -5.47
C SER A 25 -2.71 -5.75 -6.11
N TYR A 26 -2.64 -4.72 -5.27
CA TYR A 26 -2.30 -3.37 -5.73
C TYR A 26 -1.50 -2.63 -4.66
N ALA A 27 -0.72 -1.64 -5.07
CA ALA A 27 0.05 -0.79 -4.18
C ALA A 27 -0.21 0.68 -4.46
N PHE A 28 -0.28 1.46 -3.38
CA PHE A 28 -0.58 2.87 -3.41
C PHE A 28 0.28 3.64 -2.40
N VAL A 29 0.38 4.95 -2.58
CA VAL A 29 1.11 5.82 -1.66
C VAL A 29 0.30 6.10 -0.39
N ASN A 30 0.96 6.12 0.76
CA ASN A 30 0.28 6.31 2.05
C ASN A 30 -0.32 7.74 2.21
N LEU A 31 -1.40 7.93 2.97
CA LEU A 31 -1.86 9.28 3.31
C LEU A 31 -0.89 9.96 4.30
N ARG A 32 -0.45 9.18 5.30
CA ARG A 32 0.41 9.65 6.38
C ARG A 32 1.62 8.74 6.48
N PRO A 33 2.74 9.04 5.81
CA PRO A 33 3.92 8.19 5.83
C PRO A 33 4.49 8.08 7.26
N VAL A 34 5.06 6.93 7.61
CA VAL A 34 5.66 6.69 8.94
C VAL A 34 7.00 7.42 9.07
N LEU A 35 7.72 7.54 7.96
CA LEU A 35 8.94 8.31 7.81
C LEU A 35 8.65 9.60 7.02
N PRO A 36 9.55 10.60 7.04
CA PRO A 36 9.39 11.79 6.24
C PRO A 36 9.23 11.47 4.75
N ALA A 37 8.60 12.37 3.98
CA ALA A 37 8.16 12.10 2.61
C ALA A 37 9.30 11.76 1.63
N ASP A 38 10.54 12.13 1.95
CA ASP A 38 11.76 11.81 1.19
C ASP A 38 12.16 10.32 1.30
N CYS A 39 11.72 9.64 2.35
CA CYS A 39 12.04 8.23 2.61
C CYS A 39 11.17 7.25 1.84
N GLY A 40 10.07 7.71 1.21
CA GLY A 40 9.19 6.89 0.39
C GLY A 40 8.42 5.81 1.15
N VAL A 41 7.13 6.03 1.40
CA VAL A 41 6.29 5.05 2.08
C VAL A 41 5.12 4.65 1.19
N ALA A 42 5.25 3.45 0.63
CA ALA A 42 4.19 2.76 -0.08
C ALA A 42 3.45 1.79 0.85
N ALA A 43 2.15 1.68 0.64
CA ALA A 43 1.33 0.60 1.17
C ALA A 43 1.08 -0.40 0.04
N ALA A 44 1.35 -1.68 0.29
CA ALA A 44 0.90 -2.76 -0.55
C ALA A 44 -0.33 -3.39 0.10
N CYS A 45 -1.36 -3.65 -0.69
CA CYS A 45 -2.57 -4.27 -0.22
C CYS A 45 -2.92 -5.44 -1.12
N HIS A 46 -3.45 -6.46 -0.47
CA HIS A 46 -4.17 -7.50 -1.20
C HIS A 46 -5.48 -6.92 -1.73
N GLY A 47 -5.81 -7.29 -2.95
CA GLY A 47 -7.07 -6.96 -3.56
C GLY A 47 -7.19 -7.74 -4.84
N GLY A 48 -7.81 -8.91 -4.77
CA GLY A 48 -7.93 -9.80 -5.91
C GLY A 48 -9.32 -9.93 -6.49
N ILE A 49 -9.36 -10.20 -7.80
CA ILE A 49 -10.58 -10.52 -8.53
C ILE A 49 -11.04 -11.92 -8.09
N ALA A 50 -11.92 -11.98 -7.09
CA ALA A 50 -12.66 -13.20 -6.84
C ALA A 50 -13.72 -13.35 -7.94
N ASP A 51 -13.77 -14.55 -8.51
CA ASP A 51 -14.75 -15.19 -9.40
C ASP A 51 -16.24 -14.80 -9.19
N CYS A 52 -16.59 -13.52 -9.36
CA CYS A 52 -17.95 -13.00 -9.19
C CYS A 52 -18.20 -11.68 -9.97
N GLY A 53 -17.29 -11.25 -10.85
CA GLY A 53 -17.52 -10.09 -11.71
C GLY A 53 -17.65 -8.73 -11.02
N GLN A 54 -17.25 -8.61 -9.74
CA GLN A 54 -17.23 -7.33 -9.02
C GLN A 54 -16.00 -7.18 -8.12
N GLY A 55 -14.93 -6.61 -8.68
CA GLY A 55 -13.87 -5.92 -7.93
C GLY A 55 -13.04 -6.76 -6.93
N HIS A 56 -12.11 -6.07 -6.27
CA HIS A 56 -11.17 -6.64 -5.32
C HIS A 56 -11.87 -7.15 -4.04
N ARG A 57 -11.59 -8.39 -3.60
CA ARG A 57 -12.10 -8.98 -2.35
C ARG A 57 -11.41 -8.37 -1.13
N GLU A 58 -12.17 -7.83 -0.19
CA GLU A 58 -11.67 -7.33 1.10
C GLU A 58 -11.47 -8.48 2.08
N VAL A 59 -10.27 -8.58 2.66
CA VAL A 59 -9.88 -9.63 3.61
C VAL A 59 -9.39 -8.99 4.90
N LYS A 60 -9.96 -9.40 6.04
CA LYS A 60 -9.68 -8.76 7.34
C LYS A 60 -8.42 -9.26 8.02
N ARG A 61 -8.01 -10.51 7.78
CA ARG A 61 -6.86 -11.13 8.44
C ARG A 61 -5.97 -11.79 7.41
N PHE A 62 -4.66 -11.73 7.65
CA PHE A 62 -3.67 -12.37 6.79
C PHE A 62 -3.92 -13.88 6.58
N VAL A 63 -4.42 -14.57 7.60
CA VAL A 63 -4.75 -16.01 7.54
C VAL A 63 -5.93 -16.33 6.60
N ASP A 64 -6.75 -15.33 6.27
CA ASP A 64 -7.92 -15.52 5.42
C ASP A 64 -7.59 -15.33 3.92
N LEU A 65 -6.31 -15.10 3.58
CA LEU A 65 -5.79 -15.09 2.21
C LEU A 65 -5.63 -16.52 1.70
N THR A 66 -5.92 -16.75 0.41
CA THR A 66 -5.54 -18.00 -0.25
C THR A 66 -4.03 -18.07 -0.46
N ASN A 67 -3.53 -19.25 -0.86
CA ASN A 67 -2.12 -19.41 -1.19
C ASN A 67 -1.73 -18.54 -2.39
N GLU A 68 -2.59 -18.46 -3.41
CA GLU A 68 -2.39 -17.67 -4.62
C GLU A 68 -2.33 -16.18 -4.28
N GLU A 69 -3.26 -15.69 -3.45
CA GLU A 69 -3.29 -14.31 -2.97
C GLU A 69 -2.02 -13.98 -2.16
N THR A 70 -1.60 -14.89 -1.27
CA THR A 70 -0.38 -14.71 -0.46
C THR A 70 0.87 -14.67 -1.35
N ILE A 71 0.96 -15.56 -2.34
CA ILE A 71 2.08 -15.62 -3.28
C ILE A 71 2.16 -14.33 -4.10
N ASP A 72 1.04 -13.89 -4.67
CA ASP A 72 1.00 -12.67 -5.48
C ASP A 72 1.36 -11.43 -4.66
N LEU A 73 0.84 -11.31 -3.43
CA LEU A 73 1.17 -10.22 -2.52
C LEU A 73 2.68 -10.14 -2.27
N TRP A 74 3.33 -11.24 -1.91
CA TRP A 74 4.76 -11.24 -1.59
C TRP A 74 5.66 -11.07 -2.82
N ILE A 75 5.26 -11.60 -3.98
CA ILE A 75 5.98 -11.36 -5.24
C ILE A 75 5.88 -9.88 -5.63
N SER A 76 4.69 -9.29 -5.54
CA SER A 76 4.43 -7.88 -5.81
C SER A 76 5.27 -6.99 -4.89
N VAL A 77 5.21 -7.26 -3.59
CA VAL A 77 5.99 -6.55 -2.56
C VAL A 77 7.50 -6.63 -2.86
N LYS A 78 8.02 -7.81 -3.23
CA LYS A 78 9.44 -7.98 -3.59
C LYS A 78 9.84 -7.15 -4.82
N LYS A 79 9.00 -7.11 -5.86
CA LYS A 79 9.26 -6.30 -7.07
C LYS A 79 9.29 -4.82 -6.75
N ILE A 80 8.28 -4.34 -6.01
CA ILE A 80 8.16 -2.95 -5.60
C ILE A 80 9.37 -2.54 -4.75
N ALA A 81 9.73 -3.35 -3.76
CA ALA A 81 10.80 -3.03 -2.83
C ALA A 81 12.14 -2.82 -3.52
N LYS A 82 12.50 -3.68 -4.48
CA LYS A 82 13.71 -3.51 -5.28
C LYS A 82 13.74 -2.16 -6.00
N GLN A 83 12.61 -1.73 -6.56
CA GLN A 83 12.54 -0.45 -7.27
C GLN A 83 12.58 0.74 -6.32
N LEU A 84 11.87 0.66 -5.18
CA LEU A 84 11.86 1.73 -4.18
C LEU A 84 13.21 1.91 -3.49
N GLU A 85 13.91 0.82 -3.14
CA GLU A 85 15.27 0.91 -2.58
C GLU A 85 16.22 1.64 -3.53
N ASN A 86 16.17 1.32 -4.83
CA ASN A 86 16.98 1.99 -5.84
C ASN A 86 16.59 3.47 -6.00
N TYR A 87 15.29 3.76 -6.07
CA TYR A 87 14.78 5.12 -6.26
C TYR A 87 15.15 6.04 -5.08
N HIS A 88 14.98 5.56 -3.85
CA HIS A 88 15.31 6.30 -2.62
C HIS A 88 16.78 6.20 -2.22
N LYS A 89 17.61 5.42 -2.94
CA LYS A 89 19.01 5.13 -2.57
C LYS A 89 19.12 4.58 -1.15
N ALA A 90 18.16 3.76 -0.75
CA ALA A 90 18.11 3.12 0.56
C ALA A 90 18.93 1.83 0.57
N SER A 91 19.47 1.46 1.74
CA SER A 91 20.21 0.22 1.95
C SER A 91 19.37 -0.91 2.56
N SER A 92 18.15 -0.59 2.97
CA SER A 92 17.21 -1.54 3.58
C SER A 92 15.78 -1.03 3.46
N LEU A 93 14.84 -1.96 3.50
CA LEU A 93 13.41 -1.69 3.53
C LEU A 93 12.75 -2.54 4.62
N THR A 94 11.73 -2.00 5.28
CA THR A 94 10.98 -2.70 6.34
C THR A 94 9.55 -2.92 5.89
N PHE A 95 9.10 -4.18 5.89
CA PHE A 95 7.69 -4.52 5.70
C PHE A 95 7.01 -4.62 7.05
N THR A 96 5.83 -4.01 7.18
CA THR A 96 5.02 -4.10 8.39
C THR A 96 3.64 -4.60 8.03
N ILE A 97 3.16 -5.60 8.77
CA ILE A 97 1.76 -6.05 8.75
C ILE A 97 1.18 -5.63 10.08
N GLN A 98 0.17 -4.77 10.04
CA GLN A 98 -0.46 -4.19 11.22
C GLN A 98 -1.79 -4.88 11.50
N ILE A 99 -2.17 -4.91 12.79
CA ILE A 99 -3.44 -5.47 13.27
C ILE A 99 -4.18 -4.34 13.97
N ASP A 100 -5.37 -4.00 13.48
CA ASP A 100 -6.17 -2.82 13.87
C ASP A 100 -6.32 -2.62 15.38
N GLU A 101 -6.59 -3.69 16.14
CA GLU A 101 -6.87 -3.59 17.58
C GLU A 101 -5.63 -3.17 18.38
N LYS A 102 -4.46 -3.71 18.04
CA LYS A 102 -3.20 -3.36 18.73
C LYS A 102 -2.70 -1.98 18.33
N GLU A 103 -2.95 -1.56 17.09
CA GLU A 103 -2.59 -0.20 16.64
C GLU A 103 -3.35 0.87 17.44
N LYS A 104 -4.67 0.70 17.62
CA LYS A 104 -5.50 1.65 18.40
C LYS A 104 -5.02 1.76 19.85
N GLU A 105 -4.66 0.64 20.48
CA GLU A 105 -4.14 0.64 21.84
C GLU A 105 -2.72 1.22 21.94
N LEU A 106 -1.86 0.98 20.95
CA LEU A 106 -0.50 1.51 20.93
C LEU A 106 -0.50 3.03 20.67
N LYS A 107 -1.37 3.52 19.78
CA LYS A 107 -1.57 4.96 19.53
C LYS A 107 -2.08 5.74 20.74
N LYS A 108 -2.86 5.11 21.62
CA LYS A 108 -3.26 5.74 22.90
C LYS A 108 -2.09 5.88 23.87
N LYS A 109 -1.10 4.99 23.80
CA LYS A 109 0.04 4.92 24.74
C LYS A 109 1.27 5.69 24.28
N LEU A 110 1.51 5.78 22.98
CA LEU A 110 2.59 6.58 22.40
C LEU A 110 2.00 7.63 21.47
N ASP A 111 2.43 8.87 21.65
CA ASP A 111 2.12 10.04 20.81
C ASP A 111 2.85 9.98 19.45
N LEU A 112 2.88 8.80 18.80
CA LEU A 112 3.66 8.50 17.59
C LEU A 112 3.26 9.36 16.37
N ASP A 113 2.06 9.92 16.39
CA ASP A 113 1.51 10.68 15.29
C ASP A 113 1.73 12.20 15.44
N LYS A 114 2.32 12.67 16.54
CA LYS A 114 2.42 14.12 16.85
C LYS A 114 3.22 14.92 15.81
N GLU A 115 4.19 14.28 15.16
CA GLU A 115 5.04 14.89 14.13
C GLU A 115 4.66 14.48 12.69
N ARG A 116 3.72 13.53 12.53
CA ARG A 116 3.33 13.02 11.22
C ARG A 116 2.26 13.91 10.60
N LYS A 117 2.53 14.41 9.40
CA LYS A 117 1.59 15.23 8.63
C LYS A 117 0.92 14.40 7.54
N ASP A 118 -0.36 14.65 7.34
CA ASP A 118 -1.08 14.12 6.18
C ASP A 118 -0.57 14.82 4.92
N ARG A 119 -0.30 14.01 3.89
CA ARG A 119 0.00 14.51 2.55
C ARG A 119 -1.28 14.97 1.88
N ASN A 120 -1.16 15.99 1.03
CA ASN A 120 -2.29 16.41 0.21
C ASN A 120 -2.49 15.44 -0.98
N MET A 121 -3.61 15.59 -1.69
CA MET A 121 -3.95 14.72 -2.81
C MET A 121 -2.95 14.83 -3.98
N GLU A 122 -2.44 16.02 -4.26
CA GLU A 122 -1.54 16.26 -5.37
C GLU A 122 -0.15 15.67 -5.12
N GLU A 123 0.37 15.83 -3.90
CA GLU A 123 1.64 15.22 -3.45
C GLU A 123 1.61 13.70 -3.63
N ARG A 124 0.51 13.06 -3.23
CA ARG A 124 0.32 11.61 -3.37
C ARG A 124 0.21 11.20 -4.84
N ALA A 125 -0.58 11.93 -5.63
CA ALA A 125 -0.72 11.65 -7.06
C ALA A 125 0.62 11.79 -7.80
N GLN A 126 1.43 12.78 -7.44
CA GLN A 126 2.74 13.02 -8.01
C GLN A 126 3.74 11.92 -7.62
N GLU A 127 3.81 11.54 -6.35
CA GLU A 127 4.66 10.43 -5.88
C GLU A 127 4.28 9.11 -6.55
N ALA A 128 2.99 8.79 -6.62
CA ALA A 128 2.51 7.61 -7.34
C ALA A 128 2.85 7.68 -8.83
N ALA A 129 2.80 8.87 -9.45
CA ALA A 129 3.22 9.06 -10.84
C ALA A 129 4.72 8.84 -11.03
N GLU A 130 5.57 9.26 -10.10
CA GLU A 130 7.01 8.94 -10.12
C GLU A 130 7.24 7.43 -9.96
N TYR A 131 6.53 6.78 -9.03
CA TYR A 131 6.63 5.33 -8.85
C TYR A 131 6.17 4.55 -10.08
N ARG A 132 5.13 4.97 -10.79
CA ARG A 132 4.70 4.33 -12.05
C ARG A 132 5.76 4.37 -13.15
N LYS A 133 6.71 5.32 -13.10
CA LYS A 133 7.83 5.37 -14.06
C LYS A 133 8.89 4.32 -13.75
N LEU A 134 8.88 3.75 -12.54
CA LEU A 134 9.75 2.65 -12.19
C LEU A 134 9.30 1.41 -12.96
N SER A 135 10.23 0.77 -13.65
CA SER A 135 9.94 -0.47 -14.39
C SER A 135 9.80 -1.62 -13.40
N PHE A 136 8.58 -2.14 -13.18
CA PHE A 136 8.27 -3.23 -12.24
C PHE A 136 8.16 -4.61 -12.90
#